data_AF-A0A6N9DES9-F1
#
_entry.id   AF-A0A6N9DES9-F1
#
_cell.length_a   1.000
_cell.length_b   1.000
_cell.length_c   1.000
_cell.angle_alpha   90.00
_cell.angle_beta   90.00
_cell.angle_gamma   90.00
#
_symmetry.space_group_name_H-M   'P 1'
#
loop_
_entity.id
_entity.type
_entity.pdbx_description
1 polymer ?
#
loop_
_entity_poly.entity_id
_entity_poly.type
_entity_poly.pdbx_seq_one_letter_code
_entity_poly.pdbx_strand_id
1 'polypeptide(L)'
;MTLGVLHRALSLSDGSFVQPVKNDDGLWHDPDGKYAAYRHLIPLTEILSYALGVGKASKRVVSAYTALTDDIGGEFDVLLHADAADIVSVLHRSDVANAIVNARRDDVDVDPGYDGVYGSAVPRLDDSTPSPEQGVLAI
;
A
#
# COMPACT_ATOMS: atom_id res chain seq x y z
N MET A 1 3.96 -22.60 -18.33
CA MET A 1 3.79 -21.27 -17.73
C MET A 1 2.30 -20.98 -17.64
N THR A 2 1.80 -20.62 -16.47
CA THR A 2 0.39 -20.26 -16.27
C THR A 2 0.18 -18.80 -16.67
N LEU A 3 -0.80 -18.51 -17.52
CA LEU A 3 -1.15 -17.13 -17.89
C LEU A 3 -1.88 -16.46 -16.70
N GLY A 4 -1.36 -15.31 -16.25
CA GLY A 4 -1.91 -14.58 -15.09
C GLY A 4 -3.20 -13.79 -15.38
N VAL A 5 -3.79 -13.23 -14.33
CA VAL A 5 -5.04 -12.43 -14.40
C VAL A 5 -4.88 -11.24 -15.33
N LEU A 6 -3.75 -10.51 -15.24
CA LEU A 6 -3.47 -9.35 -16.09
C LEU A 6 -3.48 -9.72 -17.58
N HIS A 7 -2.89 -10.86 -17.95
CA HIS A 7 -2.94 -11.34 -19.34
C HIS A 7 -4.38 -11.59 -19.79
N ARG A 8 -5.22 -12.20 -18.95
CA ARG A 8 -6.62 -12.45 -19.31
C ARG A 8 -7.41 -11.15 -19.45
N ALA A 9 -7.20 -10.19 -18.55
CA ALA A 9 -7.82 -8.87 -18.62
C ALA A 9 -7.43 -8.13 -19.92
N LEU A 10 -6.14 -8.10 -20.25
CA LEU A 10 -5.64 -7.50 -21.49
C LEU A 10 -6.17 -8.21 -22.74
N SER A 11 -6.24 -9.55 -22.73
CA SER A 11 -6.77 -10.32 -23.88
C SER A 11 -8.25 -10.06 -24.20
N LEU A 12 -9.01 -9.55 -23.23
CA LEU A 12 -10.42 -9.23 -23.36
C LEU A 12 -10.69 -7.73 -23.50
N SER A 13 -9.67 -6.90 -23.26
CA SER A 13 -9.77 -5.46 -23.41
C SER A 13 -9.89 -5.10 -24.89
N ASP A 14 -10.64 -4.05 -25.18
CA ASP A 14 -10.68 -3.40 -26.50
C ASP A 14 -9.47 -2.48 -26.75
N GLY A 15 -8.50 -2.47 -25.83
CA GLY A 15 -7.33 -1.60 -25.87
C GLY A 15 -7.60 -0.18 -25.38
N SER A 16 -8.83 0.15 -24.98
CA SER A 16 -9.13 1.44 -24.35
C SER A 16 -8.63 1.43 -22.90
N PHE A 17 -7.43 1.98 -22.70
CA PHE A 17 -6.83 2.17 -21.38
C PHE A 17 -6.84 3.65 -21.05
N VAL A 18 -7.49 4.00 -19.94
CA VAL A 18 -7.35 5.31 -19.32
C VAL A 18 -6.32 5.18 -18.22
N GLN A 19 -5.24 5.96 -18.30
CA GLN A 19 -4.26 6.02 -17.22
C GLN A 19 -4.90 6.72 -16.01
N PRO A 20 -5.09 6.04 -14.87
CA PRO A 20 -5.55 6.69 -13.66
C PRO A 20 -4.46 7.62 -13.13
N VAL A 21 -4.88 8.70 -12.46
CA VAL A 21 -3.99 9.65 -11.81
C VAL A 21 -4.06 9.45 -10.30
N LYS A 22 -2.91 9.50 -9.63
CA LYS A 22 -2.79 9.39 -8.18
C LYS A 22 -2.67 10.76 -7.53
N ASN A 23 -3.42 10.98 -6.46
CA ASN A 23 -3.35 12.19 -5.63
C ASN A 23 -2.28 12.04 -4.55
N ASP A 24 -1.92 13.14 -3.88
CA ASP A 24 -0.93 13.14 -2.78
C ASP A 24 -1.31 12.25 -1.59
N ASP A 25 -2.59 11.88 -1.46
CA ASP A 25 -3.09 11.01 -0.40
C ASP A 25 -3.17 9.52 -0.80
N GLY A 26 -2.79 9.18 -2.04
CA GLY A 26 -2.83 7.81 -2.59
C GLY A 26 -4.16 7.38 -3.24
N LEU A 27 -5.09 8.30 -3.50
CA LEU A 27 -6.32 8.00 -4.25
C LEU A 27 -6.01 7.94 -5.75
N TRP A 28 -6.28 6.80 -6.36
CA TRP A 28 -6.27 6.65 -7.81
C TRP A 28 -7.65 6.99 -8.36
N HIS A 29 -7.69 7.89 -9.35
CA HIS A 29 -8.92 8.29 -10.00
C HIS A 29 -8.75 8.44 -11.50
N ASP A 30 -9.85 8.28 -12.22
CA ASP A 30 -9.94 8.60 -13.64
C ASP A 30 -10.06 10.13 -13.81
N PRO A 31 -9.20 10.78 -14.60
CA PRO A 31 -9.30 12.22 -14.90
C PRO A 31 -10.66 12.65 -15.46
N ASP A 32 -11.30 11.77 -16.25
CA ASP A 32 -12.59 12.04 -16.89
C ASP A 32 -13.77 11.62 -16.00
N GLY A 33 -13.50 11.02 -14.83
CA GLY A 33 -14.52 10.58 -13.87
C GLY A 33 -15.43 9.47 -14.37
N LYS A 34 -15.04 8.76 -15.44
CA LYS A 34 -15.83 7.65 -16.01
C LYS A 34 -15.73 6.39 -15.15
N TYR A 35 -14.58 6.12 -14.55
CA TYR A 35 -14.37 4.99 -13.65
C TYR A 35 -14.32 5.42 -12.17
N ALA A 36 -14.81 4.55 -11.29
CA ALA A 36 -14.78 4.79 -9.85
C ALA A 36 -13.34 4.85 -9.31
N ALA A 37 -13.08 5.80 -8.41
CA ALA A 37 -11.80 5.93 -7.74
C ALA A 37 -11.54 4.75 -6.79
N TYR A 38 -10.25 4.42 -6.57
CA TYR A 38 -9.82 3.33 -5.71
C TYR A 38 -8.52 3.65 -4.97
N ARG A 39 -8.23 2.89 -3.92
CA ARG A 39 -6.97 2.94 -3.16
C ARG A 39 -6.36 1.55 -3.08
N HIS A 40 -5.04 1.49 -3.08
CA HIS A 40 -4.31 0.29 -2.67
C HIS A 40 -4.12 0.33 -1.16
N LEU A 41 -4.43 -0.77 -0.48
CA LEU A 41 -4.23 -0.89 0.96
C LEU A 41 -3.40 -2.14 1.26
N ILE A 42 -2.40 -1.97 2.11
CA ILE A 42 -1.63 -3.05 2.71
C ILE A 42 -2.21 -3.30 4.11
N PRO A 43 -2.45 -4.55 4.54
CA PRO A 43 -2.93 -4.83 5.88
C PRO A 43 -2.05 -4.18 6.95
N LEU A 44 -2.65 -3.58 7.98
CA LEU A 44 -1.91 -2.86 9.02
C LEU A 44 -0.90 -3.77 9.72
N THR A 45 -1.24 -5.05 9.90
CA THR A 45 -0.31 -6.04 10.48
C THR A 45 0.94 -6.28 9.63
N GLU A 46 0.87 -6.17 8.31
CA GLU A 46 2.02 -6.30 7.40
C GLU A 46 2.90 -5.06 7.47
N ILE A 47 2.30 -3.86 7.46
CA ILE A 47 3.01 -2.59 7.63
C ILE A 47 3.75 -2.58 8.98
N LEU A 48 3.08 -2.96 10.07
CA LEU A 48 3.67 -3.03 11.40
C LEU A 48 4.76 -4.09 11.48
N SER A 49 4.56 -5.26 10.86
CA SER A 49 5.57 -6.33 10.81
C SER A 49 6.87 -5.83 10.17
N TYR A 50 6.73 -5.14 9.04
CA TYR A 50 7.83 -4.55 8.30
C TYR A 50 8.54 -3.45 9.11
N ALA A 51 7.80 -2.44 9.58
CA ALA A 51 8.37 -1.32 10.34
C ALA A 51 9.03 -1.76 11.66
N LEU A 52 8.50 -2.80 12.32
CA LEU A 52 9.04 -3.30 13.58
C LEU A 52 10.15 -4.35 13.41
N GLY A 53 10.39 -4.83 12.17
CA GLY A 53 11.39 -5.84 11.83
C GLY A 53 11.12 -7.21 12.46
N VAL A 54 9.84 -7.56 12.66
CA VAL A 54 9.42 -8.82 13.32
C VAL A 54 8.22 -9.41 12.61
N GLY A 55 8.00 -10.72 12.74
CA GLY A 55 6.89 -11.40 12.06
C GLY A 55 5.50 -10.88 12.47
N LYS A 56 4.55 -10.93 11.53
CA LYS A 56 3.15 -10.47 11.69
C LYS A 56 2.40 -11.09 12.88
N ALA A 57 2.74 -12.32 13.27
CA ALA A 57 2.15 -13.01 14.41
C ALA A 57 2.87 -12.72 15.75
N SER A 58 3.89 -11.86 15.76
CA SER A 58 4.62 -11.53 16.97
C SER A 58 3.76 -10.75 17.95
N LYS A 59 3.99 -10.95 19.25
CA LYS A 59 3.31 -10.17 20.32
C LYS A 59 3.48 -8.66 20.15
N ARG A 60 4.61 -8.22 19.59
CA ARG A 60 4.90 -6.80 19.31
C ARG A 60 3.95 -6.24 18.25
N VAL A 61 3.75 -6.95 17.14
CA VAL A 61 2.82 -6.53 16.08
C VAL A 61 1.39 -6.55 16.59
N VAL A 62 0.98 -7.62 17.26
CA VAL A 62 -0.39 -7.74 17.81
C VAL A 62 -0.67 -6.60 18.80
N SER A 63 0.26 -6.30 19.70
CA SER A 63 0.09 -5.21 20.66
C SER A 63 0.02 -3.83 20.00
N ALA A 64 0.85 -3.58 18.98
CA ALA A 64 0.83 -2.31 18.25
C ALA A 64 -0.46 -2.15 17.43
N TYR A 65 -0.90 -3.23 16.77
CA TYR A 65 -2.15 -3.27 16.04
C TYR A 65 -3.33 -2.94 16.96
N THR A 66 -3.47 -3.66 18.07
CA THR A 66 -4.56 -3.44 19.03
C THR A 66 -4.53 -2.02 19.59
N ALA A 67 -3.36 -1.51 19.98
CA ALA A 67 -3.25 -0.15 20.50
C ALA A 67 -3.72 0.92 19.49
N LEU A 68 -3.30 0.79 18.22
CA LEU A 68 -3.73 1.73 17.18
C LEU A 68 -5.23 1.61 16.88
N THR A 69 -5.76 0.39 16.76
CA THR A 69 -7.18 0.22 16.43
C THR A 69 -8.09 0.65 17.57
N ASP A 70 -7.70 0.46 18.82
CA ASP A 70 -8.50 0.82 19.98
C ASP A 70 -8.52 2.33 20.23
N ASP A 71 -7.39 3.02 20.01
CA ASP A 71 -7.29 4.46 20.28
C ASP A 71 -7.83 5.32 19.12
N ILE A 72 -7.68 4.86 17.87
CA ILE A 72 -8.05 5.64 16.67
C ILE A 72 -9.42 5.24 16.09
N GLY A 73 -9.89 4.00 16.28
CA GLY A 73 -11.24 3.56 15.91
C GLY A 73 -11.35 2.29 15.06
N GLY A 74 -10.26 1.85 14.43
CA GLY A 74 -10.22 0.60 13.65
C GLY A 74 -9.11 0.57 12.60
N GLU A 75 -8.90 -0.58 11.95
CA GLU A 75 -7.83 -0.71 10.93
C GLU A 75 -8.02 0.26 9.76
N PHE A 76 -9.26 0.39 9.25
CA PHE A 76 -9.52 1.32 8.15
C PHE A 76 -9.31 2.77 8.56
N ASP A 77 -9.69 3.17 9.77
CA ASP A 77 -9.44 4.53 10.26
C ASP A 77 -7.93 4.81 10.37
N VAL A 78 -7.16 3.85 10.86
CA VAL A 78 -5.69 3.94 10.92
C VAL A 78 -5.10 4.04 9.51
N LEU A 79 -5.55 3.22 8.57
CA LEU A 79 -5.00 3.18 7.21
C LEU A 79 -5.43 4.36 6.35
N LEU A 80 -6.62 4.93 6.56
CA LEU A 80 -7.20 5.95 5.67
C LEU A 80 -7.18 7.37 6.24
N HIS A 81 -7.28 7.53 7.57
CA HIS A 81 -7.63 8.81 8.18
C HIS A 81 -6.66 9.27 9.26
N ALA A 82 -5.97 8.36 9.96
CA ALA A 82 -5.06 8.72 11.04
C ALA A 82 -3.94 9.65 10.59
N ASP A 83 -3.70 10.72 11.34
CA ASP A 83 -2.54 11.58 11.10
C ASP A 83 -1.27 10.94 11.66
N ALA A 84 -0.12 11.29 11.08
CA ALA A 84 1.16 10.78 11.55
C ALA A 84 1.41 11.12 13.04
N ALA A 85 0.94 12.28 13.49
CA ALA A 85 1.05 12.73 14.88
C ALA A 85 0.28 11.82 15.85
N ASP A 86 -0.91 11.35 15.46
CA ASP A 86 -1.73 10.46 16.28
C ASP A 86 -1.10 9.07 16.37
N ILE A 87 -0.56 8.55 15.26
CA ILE A 87 0.16 7.27 15.29
C ILE A 87 1.40 7.36 16.20
N VAL A 88 2.13 8.48 16.16
CA VAL A 88 3.27 8.73 17.05
C VAL A 88 2.84 8.91 18.50
N SER A 89 1.69 9.52 18.78
CA SER A 89 1.22 9.69 20.15
C SER A 89 0.87 8.35 20.79
N VAL A 90 0.29 7.41 20.03
CA VAL A 90 -0.09 6.07 20.49
C VAL A 90 1.12 5.14 20.66
N LEU A 91 2.02 5.09 19.67
CA LEU A 91 3.11 4.10 19.64
C LEU A 91 4.48 4.66 20.02
N HIS A 92 4.61 5.98 20.14
CA HIS A 92 5.89 6.67 20.37
C HIS A 92 6.97 6.33 19.33
N ARG A 93 6.55 6.12 18.08
CA ARG A 93 7.39 5.64 16.98
C ARG A 93 7.07 6.34 15.65
N SER A 94 7.99 7.20 15.21
CA SER A 94 7.86 7.92 13.93
C SER A 94 8.07 7.03 12.71
N ASP A 95 8.88 5.98 12.82
CA ASP A 95 9.12 5.02 11.74
C ASP A 95 7.85 4.23 11.38
N VAL A 96 7.06 3.84 12.37
CA VAL A 96 5.75 3.20 12.16
C VAL A 96 4.76 4.16 11.50
N ALA A 97 4.71 5.42 11.96
CA ALA A 97 3.85 6.43 11.36
C ALA A 97 4.21 6.68 9.89
N ASN A 98 5.51 6.80 9.57
CA ASN A 98 5.99 6.96 8.21
C ASN A 98 5.61 5.75 7.34
N ALA A 99 5.77 4.52 7.84
CA ALA A 99 5.40 3.32 7.12
C ALA A 99 3.90 3.29 6.74
N ILE A 100 3.02 3.66 7.68
CA ILE A 100 1.57 3.73 7.44
C ILE A 100 1.24 4.84 6.44
N VAL A 101 1.85 6.02 6.57
CA VAL A 101 1.65 7.14 5.65
C VAL A 101 2.12 6.78 4.23
N ASN A 102 3.28 6.16 4.09
CA ASN A 102 3.83 5.77 2.78
C ASN A 102 2.98 4.68 2.13
N ALA A 103 2.50 3.70 2.91
CA ALA A 103 1.51 2.74 2.43
C ALA A 103 0.23 3.43 1.93
N ARG A 104 -0.32 4.39 2.70
CA ARG A 104 -1.53 5.14 2.33
C ARG A 104 -1.34 5.92 1.03
N ARG A 105 -0.16 6.52 0.84
CA ARG A 105 0.21 7.29 -0.37
C ARG A 105 0.56 6.41 -1.56
N ASP A 106 0.50 5.09 -1.40
CA ASP A 106 0.93 4.12 -2.42
C ASP A 106 2.39 4.38 -2.83
N ASP A 107 3.23 4.74 -1.85
CA ASP A 107 4.69 4.84 -1.95
C ASP A 107 5.31 3.57 -1.38
N VAL A 108 5.24 2.53 -2.21
CA VAL A 108 5.53 1.14 -1.84
C VAL A 108 6.41 0.50 -2.91
N ASP A 109 7.30 -0.39 -2.49
CA ASP A 109 8.02 -1.29 -3.38
C ASP A 109 7.21 -2.58 -3.54
N VAL A 110 6.87 -2.93 -4.78
CA VAL A 110 5.97 -4.05 -5.11
C VAL A 110 6.68 -5.11 -5.92
N ASP A 111 6.65 -6.34 -5.42
CA ASP A 111 7.00 -7.55 -6.18
C ASP A 111 5.71 -8.30 -6.54
N PRO A 112 5.30 -8.34 -7.83
CA PRO A 112 4.02 -8.91 -8.23
C PRO A 112 3.98 -10.42 -8.06
N GLY A 113 2.83 -10.92 -7.59
CA GLY A 113 2.59 -12.36 -7.47
C GLY A 113 2.40 -13.06 -8.82
N TYR A 114 2.64 -14.37 -8.85
CA TYR A 114 2.48 -15.21 -10.03
C TYR A 114 2.28 -16.68 -9.64
N ASP A 115 1.64 -17.45 -10.51
CA ASP A 115 1.57 -18.94 -10.45
C ASP A 115 1.27 -19.54 -9.05
N GLY A 116 0.34 -18.91 -8.31
CA GLY A 116 -0.07 -19.35 -6.96
C GLY A 116 0.80 -18.82 -5.81
N VAL A 117 1.85 -18.06 -6.12
CA VAL A 117 2.67 -17.30 -5.17
C VAL A 117 2.12 -15.89 -5.01
N TYR A 118 1.89 -15.47 -3.78
CA TYR A 118 1.50 -14.10 -3.47
C TYR A 118 2.65 -13.13 -3.75
N GLY A 119 2.31 -11.94 -4.24
CA GLY A 119 3.26 -10.84 -4.30
C GLY A 119 3.57 -10.26 -2.92
N SER A 120 4.51 -9.32 -2.88
CA SER A 120 4.85 -8.57 -1.68
C SER A 120 4.77 -7.08 -1.98
N ALA A 121 4.27 -6.31 -1.02
CA ALA A 121 4.30 -4.85 -1.07
C ALA A 121 4.83 -4.35 0.28
N VAL A 122 5.87 -3.52 0.24
CA VAL A 122 6.47 -2.94 1.45
C VAL A 122 6.52 -1.42 1.33
N PRO A 123 6.15 -0.66 2.39
CA PRO A 123 6.30 0.79 2.38
C PRO A 123 7.76 1.19 2.17
N ARG A 124 8.01 2.19 1.33
CA ARG A 124 9.35 2.75 1.19
C ARG A 124 9.72 3.48 2.48
N LEU A 125 10.91 3.25 3.03
CA LEU A 125 11.36 3.88 4.30
C LEU A 125 12.56 4.80 4.13
N ASP A 126 13.13 4.85 2.94
CA ASP A 126 14.26 5.70 2.56
C ASP A 126 13.83 6.82 1.58
N ASP A 127 14.39 8.01 1.77
CA ASP A 127 14.28 9.14 0.83
C ASP A 127 15.07 8.90 -0.49
N SER A 128 15.48 7.67 -0.77
CA SER A 128 16.04 7.30 -2.07
C SER A 128 14.90 7.36 -3.07
N THR A 129 14.79 8.47 -3.78
CA THR A 129 13.95 8.58 -4.98
C THR A 129 14.16 7.33 -5.83
N PRO A 130 13.13 6.54 -6.19
CA PRO A 130 13.32 5.52 -7.20
C PRO A 130 13.80 6.24 -8.46
N SER A 131 14.97 5.84 -8.95
CA SER A 131 15.49 6.32 -10.23
C SER A 131 14.40 6.12 -11.29
N PRO A 132 14.14 7.11 -12.16
CA PRO A 132 13.04 7.09 -13.15
C PRO A 132 13.16 6.03 -14.26
N GLU A 133 13.87 4.92 -14.05
CA GLU A 133 14.13 3.89 -15.08
C GLU A 133 13.20 2.67 -15.03
N GLN A 134 12.10 2.69 -14.27
CA GLN A 134 11.05 1.66 -14.38
C GLN A 134 9.76 2.22 -14.98
N GLY A 135 9.90 3.03 -16.02
CA GLY A 135 8.84 3.39 -16.94
C GLY A 135 9.33 3.15 -18.36
N VAL A 136 9.10 1.95 -18.90
CA VAL A 136 8.70 1.60 -20.29
C VAL A 136 8.69 0.06 -20.32
N LEU A 137 7.56 -0.55 -19.98
CA LEU A 137 7.20 -1.80 -20.64
C LEU A 137 6.28 -1.39 -21.78
N ALA A 138 6.91 -1.08 -22.92
CA ALA A 138 6.21 -1.11 -24.19
C ALA A 138 5.72 -2.56 -24.38
N ILE A 139 4.41 -2.73 -24.33
CA ILE A 139 3.72 -3.84 -24.98
C ILE A 139 2.84 -3.20 -26.06
#